data_AF-A0A7L4THY5-F1
#
_entry.id   AF-A0A7L4THY5-F1
#
_cell.length_a   1.000
_cell.length_b   1.000
_cell.length_c   1.000
_cell.angle_alpha   90.00
_cell.angle_beta   90.00
_cell.angle_gamma   90.00
#
_symmetry.space_group_name_H-M   'P 1'
#
loop_
_entity.id
_entity.type
_entity.pdbx_description
1 polymer ?
#
loop_
_entity_poly.entity_id
_entity_poly.type
_entity_poly.pdbx_seq_one_letter_code
_entity_poly.pdbx_strand_id
1 'polypeptide(L)'
;MIIKCMSTLPGTLHSAHDGTWQVAEHGCQVLAWQADDKPVIWFDAEHADESEAVIRGGIPLCAPWFGHGPNNDQDPQHGLARRTDFEVTVADPFRVVGVAETASIGIRHEVVMTN
;
A
#
# COMPACT_ATOMS: atom_id res chain seq x y z
N MET A 1 2.29 16.93 -12.73
CA MET A 1 1.90 15.61 -12.22
C MET A 1 2.65 14.59 -13.03
N ILE A 2 3.79 14.13 -12.52
CA ILE A 2 4.66 13.17 -13.22
C ILE A 2 4.21 11.78 -12.77
N ILE A 3 3.56 11.03 -13.66
CA ILE A 3 3.30 9.61 -13.45
C ILE A 3 4.61 8.90 -13.81
N LYS A 4 5.35 8.44 -12.81
CA LYS A 4 6.55 7.62 -13.05
C LYS A 4 6.11 6.23 -13.48
N CYS A 5 6.95 5.56 -14.26
CA CYS A 5 6.71 4.20 -14.70
C CYS A 5 6.47 3.28 -13.49
N MET A 6 5.38 2.51 -13.49
CA MET A 6 5.02 1.60 -12.39
C MET A 6 6.17 0.64 -12.06
N SER A 7 6.99 0.25 -13.05
CA SER A 7 8.19 -0.59 -12.84
C SER A 7 9.25 0.00 -11.89
N THR A 8 9.10 1.26 -11.45
CA THR A 8 10.04 1.95 -10.56
C THR A 8 9.48 2.21 -9.16
N LEU A 9 8.24 1.81 -8.89
CA LEU A 9 7.67 1.83 -7.55
C LEU A 9 8.08 0.56 -6.79
N PRO A 10 8.10 0.59 -5.45
CA PRO A 10 8.42 -0.59 -4.67
C PRO A 10 7.31 -1.65 -4.69
N GLY A 11 7.69 -2.88 -4.35
CA GLY A 11 6.81 -4.05 -4.38
C GLY A 11 6.59 -4.65 -5.77
N THR A 12 5.78 -5.70 -5.83
CA THR A 12 5.63 -6.51 -7.04
C THR A 12 4.60 -5.93 -7.99
N LEU A 13 5.03 -5.70 -9.25
CA LEU A 13 4.16 -5.29 -10.35
C LEU A 13 3.46 -6.52 -10.96
N HIS A 14 2.14 -6.48 -11.06
CA HIS A 14 1.34 -7.52 -11.72
C HIS A 14 0.47 -6.92 -12.82
N SER A 15 0.37 -7.61 -13.95
CA SER A 15 -0.47 -7.23 -15.09
C SER A 15 -1.49 -8.33 -15.40
N ALA A 16 -2.75 -7.95 -15.57
CA ALA A 16 -3.86 -8.82 -16.01
C ALA A 16 -4.66 -8.12 -17.13
N HIS A 17 -5.57 -8.86 -17.78
CA HIS A 17 -6.26 -8.51 -19.02
C HIS A 17 -6.74 -7.06 -19.19
N ASP A 18 -7.14 -6.40 -18.10
CA ASP A 18 -7.77 -5.09 -18.04
C ASP A 18 -7.04 -4.09 -17.13
N GLY A 19 -5.90 -4.47 -16.55
CA GLY A 19 -5.13 -3.54 -15.73
C GLY A 19 -3.80 -4.02 -15.18
N THR A 20 -3.02 -3.05 -14.71
CA THR A 20 -1.74 -3.25 -14.02
C THR A 20 -1.85 -2.72 -12.60
N TRP A 21 -1.30 -3.46 -11.65
CA TRP A 21 -1.43 -3.23 -10.22
C TRP A 21 -0.09 -3.38 -9.53
N GLN A 22 0.11 -2.65 -8.44
CA GLN A 22 1.31 -2.79 -7.62
C GLN A 22 1.02 -2.55 -6.15
N VAL A 23 1.59 -3.42 -5.30
CA VAL A 23 1.46 -3.38 -3.85
C VAL A 23 2.84 -3.51 -3.23
N ALA A 24 3.20 -2.60 -2.32
CA ALA A 24 4.44 -2.65 -1.56
C ALA A 24 4.32 -3.59 -0.35
N GLU A 25 5.42 -4.23 0.02
CA GLU A 25 5.57 -4.95 1.29
C GLU A 25 5.42 -3.98 2.47
N HIS A 26 6.03 -2.80 2.36
CA HIS A 26 5.87 -1.73 3.32
C HIS A 26 4.43 -1.24 3.38
N GLY A 27 3.82 -1.35 4.55
CA GLY A 27 2.43 -1.00 4.81
C GLY A 27 1.40 -1.88 4.10
N CYS A 28 1.82 -2.94 3.38
CA CYS A 28 0.98 -3.66 2.43
C CYS A 28 0.20 -2.69 1.50
N GLN A 29 0.84 -1.60 1.09
CA GLN A 29 0.19 -0.43 0.50
C GLN A 29 -0.03 -0.61 -1.00
N VAL A 30 -1.25 -0.45 -1.48
CA VAL A 30 -1.53 -0.39 -2.93
C VAL A 30 -0.95 0.92 -3.46
N LEU A 31 0.02 0.84 -4.37
CA LEU A 31 0.72 2.02 -4.87
C LEU A 31 0.13 2.50 -6.19
N ALA A 32 -0.30 1.58 -7.04
CA ALA A 32 -0.74 1.92 -8.37
C ALA A 32 -1.80 0.94 -8.88
N TRP A 33 -2.72 1.51 -9.65
CA TRP A 33 -3.67 0.80 -10.49
C TRP A 33 -3.80 1.57 -11.80
N GLN A 34 -3.63 0.88 -12.91
CA GLN A 34 -3.86 1.36 -14.26
C GLN A 34 -4.91 0.48 -14.93
N ALA A 35 -5.93 1.10 -15.53
CA ALA A 35 -6.96 0.42 -16.33
C ALA A 35 -7.01 1.10 -17.71
N ASP A 36 -7.08 0.32 -18.79
CA ASP A 36 -7.02 0.83 -20.18
C ASP A 36 -5.88 1.85 -20.39
N ASP A 37 -4.69 1.51 -19.90
CA ASP A 37 -3.49 2.35 -19.90
C ASP A 37 -3.63 3.71 -19.18
N LYS A 38 -4.69 3.93 -18.38
CA LYS A 38 -4.90 5.17 -17.63
C LYS A 38 -4.70 4.95 -16.13
N PRO A 39 -3.92 5.79 -15.45
CA PRO A 39 -3.75 5.68 -14.00
C PRO A 39 -5.06 6.03 -13.30
N VAL A 40 -5.52 5.12 -12.45
CA VAL A 40 -6.70 5.33 -11.61
C VAL A 40 -6.30 5.83 -10.23
N ILE A 41 -5.22 5.28 -9.68
CA ILE A 41 -4.67 5.69 -8.39
C ILE A 41 -3.55 6.69 -8.61
N TRP A 42 -3.61 7.81 -7.89
CA TRP A 42 -2.53 8.79 -7.86
C TRP A 42 -1.41 8.34 -6.91
N PHE A 43 -0.17 8.56 -7.33
CA PHE A 43 1.01 8.29 -6.54
C PHE A 43 2.05 9.41 -6.71
N ASP A 44 2.73 9.78 -5.62
CA ASP A 44 3.84 10.71 -5.68
C ASP A 44 5.17 9.97 -5.87
N ALA A 45 5.56 9.83 -7.14
CA ALA A 45 6.75 9.08 -7.48
C ALA A 45 8.08 9.78 -7.13
N GLU A 46 8.04 11.06 -6.74
CA GLU A 46 9.21 11.80 -6.27
C GLU A 46 9.55 11.45 -4.81
N HIS A 47 8.58 10.93 -4.04
CA HIS A 47 8.72 10.56 -2.63
C HIS A 47 8.42 9.08 -2.38
N ALA A 48 8.80 8.23 -3.33
CA ALA A 48 8.61 6.78 -3.26
C ALA A 48 9.57 6.07 -2.28
N ASP A 49 10.38 6.81 -1.52
CA ASP A 49 11.40 6.24 -0.64
C ASP A 49 10.77 5.38 0.47
N GLU A 50 11.28 4.16 0.58
CA GLU A 50 10.92 3.13 1.57
C GLU A 50 11.57 3.36 2.95
N SER A 51 12.24 4.49 3.17
CA SER A 51 12.76 4.80 4.52
C SER A 51 11.59 4.82 5.51
N GLU A 52 11.82 4.48 6.80
CA GLU A 52 10.85 4.26 7.90
C GLU A 52 9.69 5.29 8.10
N ALA A 53 9.62 6.30 7.25
CA ALA A 53 8.50 7.18 7.00
C ALA A 53 7.31 6.49 6.29
N VAL A 54 6.38 7.31 5.82
CA VAL A 54 5.11 6.90 5.23
C VAL A 54 5.18 7.09 3.71
N ILE A 55 4.79 6.07 2.95
CA ILE A 55 4.63 6.17 1.49
C ILE A 55 3.50 7.15 1.15
N ARG A 56 3.78 8.16 0.31
CA ARG A 56 2.80 9.19 -0.08
C ARG A 56 2.08 8.85 -1.39
N GLY A 57 0.75 8.87 -1.35
CA GLY A 57 -0.11 8.44 -2.46
C GLY A 57 -0.56 7.00 -2.29
N GLY A 58 -1.19 6.41 -3.31
CA GLY A 58 -1.71 5.05 -3.20
C GLY A 58 -2.89 4.94 -2.22
N ILE A 59 -3.04 3.77 -1.60
CA ILE A 59 -4.08 3.45 -0.62
C ILE A 59 -3.42 3.02 0.71
N PRO A 60 -3.10 3.97 1.62
CA PRO A 60 -2.43 3.67 2.88
C PRO A 60 -3.36 3.01 3.91
N LEU A 61 -2.84 2.02 4.66
CA LEU A 61 -3.57 1.43 5.79
C LEU A 61 -3.48 2.29 7.05
N CYS A 62 -4.64 2.73 7.54
CA CYS A 62 -4.76 3.46 8.81
C CYS A 62 -5.25 2.51 9.91
N ALA A 63 -4.33 1.94 10.69
CA ALA A 63 -4.66 1.00 11.77
C ALA A 63 -3.54 0.96 12.84
N PRO A 64 -3.87 0.80 14.14
CA PRO A 64 -5.20 0.58 14.71
C PRO A 64 -6.11 1.81 14.77
N TRP A 65 -5.59 3.00 14.46
CA TRP A 65 -6.34 4.24 14.61
C TRP A 65 -6.23 5.13 13.37
N PHE A 66 -7.21 6.02 13.23
CA PHE A 66 -7.22 7.08 12.23
C PHE A 66 -6.82 8.42 12.87
N GLY A 67 -6.11 9.28 12.14
CA GLY A 67 -5.64 10.56 12.68
C GLY A 67 -4.78 10.36 13.93
N HIS A 68 -4.98 11.17 14.96
CA HIS A 68 -4.36 10.98 16.29
C HIS A 68 -5.22 10.09 17.22
N GLY A 69 -6.06 9.21 16.66
CA GLY A 69 -6.98 8.38 17.42
C GLY A 69 -8.17 9.15 17.99
N PRO A 70 -9.10 8.45 18.66
CA PRO A 70 -10.38 9.01 19.10
C PRO A 70 -10.24 10.12 20.15
N ASN A 71 -9.15 10.10 20.92
CA ASN A 71 -8.87 11.10 21.96
C ASN A 71 -7.83 12.14 21.52
N ASN A 72 -7.38 12.10 20.26
CA ASN A 72 -6.34 12.98 19.73
C ASN A 72 -5.00 12.91 20.52
N ASP A 73 -4.64 11.70 20.97
CA ASP A 73 -3.47 11.43 21.83
C ASP A 73 -2.54 10.34 21.26
N GLN A 74 -2.86 9.78 20.09
CA GLN A 74 -2.06 8.74 19.46
C GLN A 74 -1.01 9.31 18.52
N ASP A 75 0.19 8.73 18.62
CA ASP A 75 1.31 8.97 17.72
C ASP A 75 1.93 7.62 17.34
N PRO A 76 2.22 7.35 16.05
CA PRO A 76 2.07 8.22 14.88
C PRO A 76 0.63 8.47 14.44
N GLN A 77 0.40 9.56 13.69
CA GLN A 77 -0.87 9.77 13.00
C GLN A 77 -1.17 8.59 12.05
N HIS A 78 -2.41 8.10 12.07
CA HIS A 78 -2.94 6.98 11.27
C HIS A 78 -2.37 5.60 11.62
N GLY A 79 -1.86 5.42 12.84
CA GLY A 79 -1.45 4.11 13.31
C GLY A 79 -0.12 3.63 12.74
N LEU A 80 0.18 2.38 13.08
CA LEU A 80 1.46 1.73 12.82
C LEU A 80 1.46 0.95 11.50
N ALA A 81 0.29 0.56 11.00
CA ALA A 81 0.17 -0.35 9.85
C ALA A 81 0.95 0.15 8.62
N ARG A 82 0.66 1.37 8.12
CA ARG A 82 1.36 1.94 6.95
C ARG A 82 2.86 2.23 7.11
N ARG A 83 3.43 1.94 8.28
CA ARG A 83 4.86 2.11 8.60
C ARG A 83 5.55 0.78 8.89
N THR A 84 4.83 -0.34 8.78
CA THR A 84 5.31 -1.67 9.13
C THR A 84 5.51 -2.47 7.86
N ASP A 85 6.61 -3.20 7.75
CA ASP A 85 6.79 -4.17 6.67
C ASP A 85 5.92 -5.39 6.91
N PHE A 86 5.15 -5.79 5.89
CA PHE A 86 4.32 -6.98 5.94
C PHE A 86 5.06 -8.15 5.33
N GLU A 87 4.90 -9.34 5.91
CA GLU A 87 5.17 -10.57 5.19
C GLU A 87 4.05 -10.76 4.17
N VAL A 88 4.39 -10.67 2.88
CA VAL A 88 3.41 -10.75 1.79
C VAL A 88 3.47 -12.08 1.07
N THR A 89 2.30 -12.61 0.72
CA THR A 89 2.14 -13.69 -0.24
C THR A 89 1.34 -13.18 -1.43
N VAL A 90 1.76 -13.56 -2.63
CA VAL A 90 1.08 -13.17 -3.87
C VAL A 90 0.65 -14.41 -4.63
N ALA A 91 -0.58 -14.40 -5.13
CA ALA A 91 -1.18 -15.49 -5.89
C ALA A 91 -2.00 -14.97 -7.07
N ASP A 92 -2.21 -15.84 -8.06
CA ASP A 92 -3.15 -15.63 -9.17
C ASP A 92 -4.54 -16.25 -8.86
N PRO A 93 -5.66 -15.58 -9.21
CA PRO A 93 -5.74 -14.21 -9.75
C PRO A 93 -5.24 -13.19 -8.72
N PHE A 94 -4.73 -12.04 -9.18
CA PHE A 94 -3.92 -11.12 -8.37
C PHE A 94 -4.52 -10.84 -6.99
N ARG A 95 -3.91 -11.50 -6.00
CA ARG A 95 -4.26 -11.43 -4.59
C ARG A 95 -2.98 -11.27 -3.80
N VAL A 96 -2.93 -10.23 -2.98
CA VAL A 96 -1.85 -10.01 -2.02
C VAL A 96 -2.42 -10.19 -0.63
N VAL A 97 -1.85 -11.11 0.14
CA VAL A 97 -2.14 -11.24 1.57
C VAL A 97 -0.89 -10.84 2.32
N GLY A 98 -0.97 -9.71 3.02
CA GLY A 98 0.04 -9.25 3.95
C GLY A 98 -0.33 -9.64 5.38
N VAL A 99 0.65 -10.12 6.15
CA VAL A 99 0.53 -10.31 7.60
C VAL A 99 1.62 -9.52 8.31
N ALA A 100 1.25 -8.80 9.36
CA ALA A 100 2.19 -8.07 10.22
C ALA A 100 1.71 -8.06 11.67
N GLU A 101 2.64 -8.12 12.61
CA GLU A 101 2.40 -7.85 14.03
C GLU A 101 2.98 -6.48 14.36
N THR A 102 2.14 -5.58 14.86
CA THR A 102 2.57 -4.27 15.36
C THR A 102 2.68 -4.30 16.88
N ALA A 103 3.19 -3.23 17.49
CA ALA A 103 3.22 -3.11 18.95
C ALA A 103 1.82 -3.13 19.60
N SER A 104 0.74 -2.97 18.84
CA SER A 104 -0.63 -2.84 19.37
C SER A 104 -1.61 -3.90 18.86
N ILE A 105 -1.44 -4.38 17.63
CA ILE A 105 -2.35 -5.33 16.97
C ILE A 105 -1.60 -6.21 15.96
N GLY A 106 -2.08 -7.45 15.80
CA GLY A 106 -1.83 -8.26 14.61
C GLY A 106 -2.77 -7.86 13.48
N ILE A 107 -2.24 -7.80 12.26
CA ILE A 107 -2.94 -7.35 11.05
C ILE A 107 -2.77 -8.40 9.97
N ARG A 108 -3.90 -8.88 9.43
CA ARG A 108 -3.96 -9.55 8.13
C ARG A 108 -4.67 -8.63 7.15
N HIS A 109 -3.95 -8.15 6.14
CA HIS A 109 -4.49 -7.33 5.07
C HIS A 109 -4.57 -8.15 3.78
N GLU A 110 -5.68 -8.02 3.06
CA GLU A 110 -5.92 -8.76 1.83
C GLU A 110 -6.36 -7.81 0.73
N VAL A 111 -5.51 -7.68 -0.29
CA VAL A 111 -5.80 -6.94 -1.52
C VAL A 111 -6.22 -7.95 -2.57
N VAL A 112 -7.43 -7.80 -3.08
CA VAL A 112 -7.95 -8.62 -4.18
C VAL A 112 -8.30 -7.65 -5.30
N MET A 113 -7.66 -7.83 -6.45
CA MET A 113 -8.05 -7.07 -7.65
C MET A 113 -8.93 -7.97 -8.50
N THR A 114 -10.12 -7.48 -8.79
CA THR A 114 -11.11 -8.17 -9.62
C THR A 114 -11.28 -7.39 -10.91
N ASN A 115 -11.28 -8.12 -12.01
CA ASN A 115 -11.67 -7.67 -13.33
C ASN A 115 -13.17 -7.28 -13.36
#